data_AF-A0A9P0IT17-F1
#
_entry.id   AF-A0A9P0IT17-F1
#
_cell.length_a   1.000
_cell.length_b   1.000
_cell.length_c   1.000
_cell.angle_alpha   90.00
_cell.angle_beta   90.00
_cell.angle_gamma   90.00
#
_symmetry.space_group_name_H-M   'P 1'
#
loop_
_entity.id
_entity.type
_entity.pdbx_description
1 polymer ?
#
loop_
_entity_poly.entity_id
_entity_poly.type
_entity_poly.pdbx_seq_one_letter_code
_entity_poly.pdbx_strand_id
1 'polypeptide(L)' 'MLKADVVFMSPPWGGPGYSLSKFYSIKITMCNDHNVGGGFTIFHIVKTIAPNIAFHMPKNTNILEYVLLVKDFGKVEI' A
#
# COMPACT_ATOMS: atom_id res chain seq x y z
N MET A 1 -4.82 -10.99 19.55
CA MET A 1 -4.03 -10.17 18.61
C MET A 1 -3.89 -10.99 17.33
N LEU A 2 -4.26 -10.47 16.16
CA LEU A 2 -4.18 -11.22 14.91
C LEU A 2 -2.72 -11.43 14.51
N LYS A 3 -2.34 -12.66 14.16
CA LYS A 3 -1.00 -13.01 13.68
C LYS A 3 -1.13 -13.94 12.49
N ALA A 4 -0.28 -13.74 11.49
CA ALA A 4 -0.21 -14.57 10.29
C ALA A 4 1.24 -14.63 9.79
N ASP A 5 1.55 -15.66 9.00
CA ASP A 5 2.87 -15.79 8.37
C ASP A 5 3.03 -14.85 7.17
N VAL A 6 1.92 -14.63 6.44
CA VAL A 6 1.87 -13.83 5.21
C VAL A 6 0.56 -13.05 5.16
N VAL A 7 0.61 -11.83 4.64
CA VAL A 7 -0.58 -11.06 4.24
C VAL A 7 -0.49 -10.66 2.77
N PHE A 8 -1.57 -10.90 2.04
CA PHE A 8 -1.77 -10.36 0.70
C PHE A 8 -2.71 -9.15 0.77
N MET A 9 -2.28 -8.02 0.22
CA MET A 9 -3.02 -6.77 0.21
C MET A 9 -3.43 -6.39 -1.22
N SER A 10 -4.75 -6.27 -1.45
CA SER A 10 -5.34 -5.77 -2.70
C SER A 10 -6.38 -4.68 -2.41
N PRO A 11 -5.94 -3.52 -1.89
CA PRO A 11 -6.86 -2.46 -1.49
C PRO A 11 -7.56 -1.82 -2.70
N PRO A 12 -8.68 -1.11 -2.49
CA PRO A 12 -9.33 -0.33 -3.54
C PRO A 12 -8.42 0.77 -4.09
N TRP A 13 -8.35 0.89 -5.42
CA TRP A 13 -7.55 1.91 -6.11
C TRP A 13 -8.37 3.09 -6.66
N GLY A 14 -9.68 3.12 -6.40
CA GLY A 14 -10.59 4.11 -7.00
C GLY A 14 -11.09 3.74 -8.41
N GLY A 15 -11.07 2.45 -8.76
CA GLY A 15 -11.59 1.94 -10.04
C GLY A 15 -10.73 2.35 -11.25
N PRO A 16 -11.21 2.15 -12.50
CA PRO A 16 -10.42 2.40 -13.71
C PRO A 16 -9.87 3.84 -13.84
N GLY A 17 -10.46 4.79 -13.12
CA GLY A 17 -9.97 6.17 -13.06
C GLY A 17 -8.56 6.33 -12.49
N TYR A 18 -8.03 5.34 -11.77
CA TYR A 18 -6.68 5.36 -11.21
C TYR A 18 -5.59 5.62 -12.27
N SER A 19 -5.84 5.19 -13.51
CA SER A 19 -4.88 5.30 -14.61
C SER A 19 -4.93 6.63 -15.37
N LEU A 20 -5.89 7.52 -15.05
CA LEU A 20 -6.01 8.83 -15.69
C LEU A 20 -4.88 9.77 -15.29
N SER A 21 -4.38 9.65 -14.05
CA SER A 21 -3.21 10.40 -13.59
C SER A 21 -1.92 9.74 -14.06
N LYS A 22 -0.92 10.56 -14.39
CA LYS A 22 0.44 10.07 -14.70
C LYS A 22 1.06 9.31 -13.53
N PHE A 23 0.77 9.73 -12.30
CA PHE A 23 1.26 9.11 -11.08
C PHE A 23 0.12 8.84 -10.10
N TYR A 24 0.10 7.64 -9.54
CA TYR A 24 -0.82 7.22 -8.51
C TYR A 24 -0.19 7.41 -7.13
N SER A 25 -0.87 8.13 -6.23
CA SER A 25 -0.43 8.37 -4.86
C SER A 25 -1.02 7.32 -3.92
N ILE A 26 -0.17 6.51 -3.31
CA ILE A 26 -0.54 5.56 -2.26
C ILE A 26 -1.11 6.32 -1.06
N LYS A 27 -0.53 7.48 -0.73
CA LYS A 27 -0.92 8.26 0.44
C LYS A 27 -2.29 8.92 0.29
N ILE A 28 -2.55 9.51 -0.88
CA ILE A 28 -3.72 10.39 -1.09
C ILE A 28 -4.85 9.67 -1.83
N THR A 29 -4.53 8.75 -2.74
CA THR A 29 -5.54 8.11 -3.60
C THR A 29 -6.00 6.76 -3.04
N MET A 30 -5.08 5.96 -2.49
CA MET A 30 -5.42 4.63 -2.01
C MET A 30 -6.15 4.69 -0.67
N CYS A 31 -7.33 4.06 -0.63
CA CYS A 31 -8.19 4.07 0.55
C CYS A 31 -8.43 5.49 1.09
N ASN A 32 -8.72 6.43 0.19
CA ASN A 32 -9.00 7.84 0.49
C ASN A 32 -10.34 8.08 1.24
N ASP A 33 -10.73 7.13 2.09
CA ASP A 33 -11.79 7.33 3.06
C ASP A 33 -11.18 8.05 4.27
N HIS A 34 -11.81 9.16 4.68
CA HIS A 34 -11.39 9.98 5.81
C HIS A 34 -11.24 9.19 7.12
N ASN A 35 -11.85 8.00 7.21
CA ASN A 35 -11.82 7.15 8.40
C ASN A 35 -10.67 6.14 8.45
N VAL A 36 -9.97 5.89 7.33
CA VAL A 36 -9.04 4.75 7.20
C VAL A 36 -7.56 5.18 7.22
N GLY A 37 -7.29 6.48 7.14
CA GLY A 37 -5.92 7.03 7.21
C GLY A 37 -5.05 6.74 5.97
N GLY A 38 -5.67 6.29 4.88
CA GLY A 38 -5.03 6.06 3.59
C GLY A 38 -4.12 4.82 3.53
N GLY A 39 -3.44 4.68 2.40
CA GLY A 39 -2.68 3.46 2.10
C GLY A 39 -1.49 3.16 3.01
N PHE A 40 -0.84 4.20 3.52
CA PHE A 40 0.27 4.05 4.46
C PHE A 40 -0.20 3.46 5.79
N THR A 41 -1.36 3.89 6.29
CA THR A 41 -1.88 3.44 7.59
C THR A 41 -2.19 1.94 7.56
N ILE A 42 -2.86 1.47 6.50
CA ILE A 42 -3.18 0.05 6.33
C ILE A 42 -1.90 -0.79 6.28
N PHE A 43 -0.89 -0.35 5.53
CA PHE A 43 0.38 -1.05 5.43
C PHE A 43 1.11 -1.18 6.78
N HIS A 44 1.10 -0.11 7.60
CA HIS A 44 1.68 -0.15 8.94
C HIS A 44 0.95 -1.13 9.86
N ILE A 45 -0.39 -1.19 9.79
CA ILE A 45 -1.18 -2.16 10.55
C ILE A 45 -0.82 -3.58 10.12
N VAL A 46 -0.75 -3.85 8.82
CA VAL A 46 -0.42 -5.19 8.29
C VAL A 46 0.98 -5.65 8.72
N LYS A 47 1.95 -4.74 8.81
CA LYS A 47 3.28 -5.03 9.35
C LYS A 47 3.26 -5.55 10.79
N THR A 48 2.25 -5.18 11.59
CA THR A 48 2.09 -5.72 12.96
C THR A 48 1.50 -7.14 12.98
N ILE A 49 0.90 -7.58 11.87
CA ILE A 49 0.20 -8.86 11.76
C ILE A 49 1.10 -9.95 11.17
N ALA A 50 1.90 -9.62 10.15
CA ALA A 50 2.76 -10.58 9.46
C ALA A 50 4.11 -9.96 9.02
N PRO A 51 5.19 -10.75 9.01
CA PRO A 51 6.50 -10.31 8.53
C PRO A 51 6.60 -10.28 6.99
N ASN A 52 5.82 -11.11 6.29
CA ASN A 52 5.83 -11.20 4.83
C ASN A 52 4.56 -10.58 4.26
N ILE A 53 4.72 -9.63 3.33
CA ILE A 53 3.60 -8.89 2.75
C ILE A 53 3.74 -8.89 1.23
N ALA A 54 2.71 -9.35 0.54
CA ALA A 54 2.56 -9.19 -0.90
C ALA A 54 1.54 -8.07 -1.15
N PHE A 55 1.99 -6.96 -1.75
CA PHE A 55 1.18 -5.76 -1.92
C PHE A 55 0.92 -5.47 -3.40
N HIS A 56 -0.32 -5.72 -3.83
CA HIS A 56 -0.78 -5.43 -5.19
C HIS A 56 -1.00 -3.93 -5.38
N MET A 57 -0.27 -3.33 -6.32
CA MET A 57 -0.21 -1.89 -6.56
C MET A 57 -0.57 -1.50 -8.00
N PRO A 58 -1.09 -0.29 -8.24
CA PRO A 58 -1.24 0.27 -9.59
C PRO A 58 0.09 0.40 -10.33
N LYS A 59 0.09 0.12 -11.64
CA LYS A 59 1.27 0.22 -12.51
C LYS A 59 1.90 1.62 -12.59
N ASN A 60 1.12 2.67 -12.32
CA ASN A 60 1.54 4.06 -12.36
C ASN A 60 1.83 4.61 -10.94
N THR A 61 2.06 3.75 -9.95
CA THR A 61 2.39 4.17 -8.58
C THR A 61 3.63 5.05 -8.55
N ASN A 62 3.57 6.13 -7.77
CA ASN A 62 4.72 7.00 -7.55
C ASN A 62 5.84 6.24 -6.81
N ILE A 63 6.95 6.01 -7.51
CA ILE A 63 8.11 5.26 -6.99
C ILE A 63 8.66 5.89 -5.71
N LEU A 64 8.63 7.21 -5.57
CA LEU A 64 9.10 7.88 -4.35
C LEU A 64 8.23 7.54 -3.13
N GLU A 65 6.92 7.45 -3.32
CA GLU A 65 6.01 7.02 -2.24
C GLU A 65 6.21 5.53 -1.90
N TYR A 66 6.52 4.70 -2.90
CA TYR A 66 6.87 3.30 -2.67
C TYR A 66 8.13 3.18 -1.81
N VAL A 67 9.22 3.86 -2.20
CA VAL A 67 10.48 3.86 -1.43
C VAL A 67 10.25 4.36 -0.01
N LEU A 68 9.42 5.38 0.17
CA LEU A 68 9.08 5.90 1.50
C LEU A 68 8.29 4.89 2.33
N LEU A 69 7.34 4.16 1.71
CA LEU A 69 6.53 3.14 2.36
C LEU A 69 7.38 1.99 2.90
N VAL A 70 8.37 1.57 2.11
CA VAL A 70 9.23 0.41 2.42
C VAL A 70 10.57 0.78 3.05
N LYS A 71 10.80 2.05 3.38
CA LYS A 71 12.09 2.53 3.91
C LYS A 71 12.59 1.75 5.15
N ASP A 72 11.65 1.27 5.96
CA ASP A 72 11.90 0.53 7.19
C ASP A 72 11.66 -1.00 7.00
N PHE A 73 11.64 -1.48 5.77
CA PHE A 73 11.57 -2.90 5.41
C PHE A 73 12.93 -3.40 4.98
N GLY A 74 13.35 -4.54 5.54
CA GLY A 74 14.71 -5.06 5.32
C GLY A 74 14.97 -5.51 3.88
N LYS A 75 14.01 -6.21 3.25
CA LYS A 75 14.11 -6.71 1.88
C LYS A 75 12.82 -6.42 1.14
N VAL A 76 12.95 -5.96 -0.10
CA VAL A 76 11.83 -5.53 -0.94
C VAL A 76 12.14 -5.96 -2.37
N GLU A 77 11.12 -6.47 -3.07
CA GLU A 77 11.13 -6.82 -4.49
C GLU A 77 9.88 -6.21 -5.13
N ILE A 78 9.99 -5.80 -6.39
CA ILE A 78 8.92 -5.13 -7.17
C ILE A 78 8.69 -5.92 -8.45
#